data_AF-A0A849PSH4-F1
#
_entry.id   AF-A0A849PSH4-F1
#
_cell.length_a   1.000
_cell.length_b   1.000
_cell.length_c   1.000
_cell.angle_alpha   90.00
_cell.angle_beta   90.00
_cell.angle_gamma   90.00
#
_symmetry.space_group_name_H-M   'P 1'
#
loop_
_entity.id
_entity.type
_entity.pdbx_description
1 polymer ?
#
loop_
_entity_poly.entity_id
_entity_poly.type
_entity_poly.pdbx_seq_one_letter_code
_entity_poly.pdbx_strand_id
1 'polypeptide(L)'
;MNTKNFIVQQISTVVNQRIFAYTRCDNTKTTGNMHSLSPMPSLVVFLFMALLIVPLSATAQSDITAPANTTSDENGNYTFSNLPAGDYIISAAHYMTAMGGKWFVGSRYISVGDGEDLTDIDVWLDFGEEATAHDILNATIDPSGLTGTSSISGIALGAGKYGIGEAPKANATVIISSYFKGDLNGDDLLTPADALIALQMAVGTRGPDLRGDMNFDGVVTSLDALMILQAV
;
A
#
# COMPACT_ATOMS: atom_id res chain seq x y z
N MET A 1 -20.16 -1.66 27.92
CA MET A 1 -19.17 -2.76 27.97
C MET A 1 -18.10 -2.44 26.94
N ASN A 2 -16.86 -2.30 27.39
CA ASN A 2 -15.84 -1.48 26.74
C ASN A 2 -15.20 -2.23 25.56
N THR A 3 -15.38 -1.74 24.33
CA THR A 3 -14.84 -2.31 23.07
C THR A 3 -13.32 -2.52 23.14
N LYS A 4 -12.63 -1.71 23.95
CA LYS A 4 -11.20 -1.86 24.28
C LYS A 4 -10.84 -3.23 24.90
N ASN A 5 -11.70 -3.81 25.74
CA ASN A 5 -11.42 -5.12 26.35
C ASN A 5 -11.61 -6.29 25.40
N PHE A 6 -12.52 -6.16 24.43
CA PHE A 6 -12.78 -7.21 23.46
C PHE A 6 -11.59 -7.37 22.49
N ILE A 7 -11.02 -6.25 22.04
CA ILE A 7 -9.88 -6.23 21.13
C ILE A 7 -8.60 -6.76 21.80
N VAL A 8 -8.35 -6.38 23.06
CA VAL A 8 -7.23 -6.93 23.86
C VAL A 8 -7.36 -8.45 24.06
N GLN A 9 -8.58 -8.95 24.23
CA GLN A 9 -8.84 -10.38 24.41
C GLN A 9 -8.66 -11.19 23.11
N GLN A 10 -9.03 -10.60 21.96
CA GLN A 10 -8.80 -11.19 20.63
C GLN A 10 -7.30 -11.24 20.29
N ILE A 11 -6.55 -10.15 20.56
CA ILE A 11 -5.10 -10.08 20.35
C ILE A 11 -4.37 -11.12 21.23
N SER A 12 -4.74 -11.25 22.51
CA SER A 12 -4.15 -12.24 23.43
C SER A 12 -4.42 -13.68 22.99
N THR A 13 -5.57 -13.96 22.39
CA THR A 13 -5.94 -15.30 21.95
C THR A 13 -5.17 -15.70 20.69
N VAL A 14 -5.02 -14.79 19.72
CA VAL A 14 -4.28 -15.04 18.49
C VAL A 14 -2.77 -15.17 18.75
N VAL A 15 -2.21 -14.35 19.64
CA VAL A 15 -0.79 -14.44 20.02
C VAL A 15 -0.50 -15.76 20.76
N ASN A 16 -1.35 -16.16 21.72
CA ASN A 16 -1.15 -17.42 22.44
C ASN A 16 -1.29 -18.66 21.54
N GLN A 17 -2.21 -18.67 20.58
CA GLN A 17 -2.37 -19.80 19.66
C GLN A 17 -1.19 -19.97 18.69
N ARG A 18 -0.51 -18.88 18.30
CA ARG A 18 0.70 -18.96 17.46
C ARG A 18 1.96 -19.36 18.24
N ILE A 19 2.07 -18.97 19.52
CA ILE A 19 3.17 -19.42 20.40
C ILE A 19 3.08 -20.94 20.63
N PHE A 20 1.89 -21.50 20.83
CA PHE A 20 1.71 -22.95 21.03
C PHE A 20 2.01 -23.81 19.78
N ALA A 21 1.95 -23.24 18.58
CA ALA A 21 2.30 -23.95 17.35
C ALA A 21 3.83 -24.04 17.13
N TYR A 22 4.63 -23.11 17.68
CA TYR A 22 6.08 -23.09 17.49
C TYR A 22 6.85 -23.94 18.52
N THR A 23 6.26 -24.26 19.68
CA THR A 23 6.93 -25.04 20.75
C THR A 23 6.65 -26.55 20.69
N ARG A 24 6.31 -27.10 19.51
CA ARG A 24 6.16 -28.56 19.34
C ARG A 24 6.89 -29.08 18.11
N CYS A 25 8.14 -28.65 17.94
CA CYS A 25 9.15 -29.45 17.26
C CYS A 25 10.29 -29.68 18.24
N ASP A 26 10.72 -30.93 18.30
CA ASP A 26 11.82 -31.46 19.10
C ASP A 26 11.59 -31.60 20.61
N ASN A 27 11.12 -32.78 21.03
CA ASN A 27 11.99 -33.72 21.75
C ASN A 27 11.28 -35.03 22.11
N THR A 28 12.05 -36.13 22.01
CA THR A 28 11.85 -37.49 22.57
C THR A 28 11.18 -38.57 21.69
N LYS A 29 12.04 -39.34 20.99
CA LYS A 29 11.87 -40.80 20.89
C LYS A 29 11.98 -41.38 22.30
N THR A 30 10.94 -42.04 22.81
CA THR A 30 11.04 -43.27 23.65
C THR A 30 9.65 -43.79 24.06
N THR A 31 9.37 -45.03 23.64
CA THR A 31 8.65 -46.12 24.37
C THR A 31 7.25 -45.90 24.95
N GLY A 32 6.30 -46.71 24.47
CA GLY A 32 5.42 -47.50 25.36
C GLY A 32 3.93 -47.15 25.42
N ASN A 33 3.11 -48.18 25.18
CA ASN A 33 1.69 -48.36 25.53
C ASN A 33 0.60 -47.72 24.64
N MET A 34 0.14 -48.55 23.68
CA MET A 34 -1.19 -48.51 23.10
C MET A 34 -2.22 -48.97 24.14
N HIS A 35 -3.12 -48.11 24.63
CA HIS A 35 -4.39 -48.56 25.22
C HIS A 35 -5.47 -47.47 25.12
N SER A 36 -6.61 -47.87 24.55
CA SER A 36 -7.95 -47.29 24.73
C SER A 36 -8.30 -45.98 24.00
N LEU A 37 -8.67 -46.11 22.73
CA LEU A 37 -9.64 -45.21 22.08
C LEU A 37 -11.05 -45.73 22.37
N SER A 38 -11.88 -44.95 23.05
CA SER A 38 -13.34 -45.15 23.09
C SER A 38 -14.07 -43.88 22.60
N PRO A 39 -15.31 -44.03 22.09
CA PRO A 39 -15.82 -43.23 20.98
C PRO A 39 -16.81 -42.16 21.45
N MET A 40 -16.84 -40.99 20.79
CA MET A 40 -17.91 -39.99 20.88
C MET A 40 -17.89 -39.09 19.62
N PRO A 41 -18.99 -38.43 19.22
CA PRO A 41 -19.88 -38.95 18.21
C PRO A 41 -19.80 -38.16 16.90
N SER A 42 -20.28 -38.82 15.87
CA SER A 42 -20.67 -38.28 14.57
C SER A 42 -21.44 -36.96 14.67
N LEU A 43 -21.30 -36.14 13.63
CA LEU A 43 -22.31 -35.19 13.12
C LEU A 43 -22.21 -33.68 13.43
N VAL A 44 -21.08 -33.14 13.92
CA VAL A 44 -20.90 -31.66 14.02
C VAL A 44 -19.73 -31.11 13.20
N VAL A 45 -18.86 -31.98 12.66
CA VAL A 45 -17.64 -31.55 11.95
C VAL A 45 -17.85 -31.29 10.45
N PHE A 46 -19.01 -31.66 9.88
CA PHE A 46 -19.22 -31.63 8.42
C PHE A 46 -19.96 -30.41 7.85
N LEU A 47 -20.20 -29.35 8.66
CA LEU A 47 -20.86 -28.13 8.17
C LEU A 47 -19.97 -26.87 8.15
N PHE A 48 -18.72 -26.97 8.61
CA PHE A 48 -17.84 -25.79 8.73
C PHE A 48 -16.55 -25.84 7.90
N MET A 49 -16.34 -26.87 7.06
CA MET A 49 -15.12 -27.00 6.23
C MET A 49 -15.39 -27.15 4.73
N ALA A 50 -16.59 -26.76 4.27
CA ALA A 50 -16.93 -26.70 2.84
C ALA A 50 -17.05 -25.25 2.32
N LEU A 51 -16.70 -24.24 3.12
CA LEU A 51 -16.70 -22.83 2.74
C LEU A 51 -15.30 -22.20 2.82
N LEU A 52 -14.26 -22.94 2.44
CA LEU A 52 -12.89 -22.43 2.49
C LEU A 52 -11.99 -22.96 1.37
N ILE A 53 -12.56 -23.09 0.17
CA ILE A 53 -11.76 -23.09 -1.06
C ILE A 53 -12.51 -22.27 -2.11
N VAL A 54 -12.71 -20.98 -1.85
CA VAL A 54 -12.64 -20.04 -2.96
C VAL A 54 -11.18 -20.09 -3.38
N PRO A 55 -10.80 -20.43 -4.62
CA PRO A 55 -9.45 -20.17 -5.05
C PRO A 55 -9.26 -18.66 -4.88
N LEU A 56 -8.49 -18.25 -3.88
CA LEU A 56 -7.98 -16.90 -3.79
C LEU A 56 -6.95 -16.78 -4.91
N SER A 57 -7.44 -16.73 -6.15
CA SER A 57 -6.73 -16.10 -7.24
C SER A 57 -6.96 -14.60 -7.10
N ALA A 58 -6.64 -14.06 -5.93
CA ALA A 58 -6.20 -12.68 -5.87
C ALA A 58 -4.82 -12.72 -6.54
N THR A 59 -4.78 -12.45 -7.84
CA THR A 59 -3.73 -11.56 -8.30
C THR A 59 -3.88 -10.36 -7.37
N ALA A 60 -2.98 -10.20 -6.41
CA ALA A 60 -2.83 -8.94 -5.72
C ALA A 60 -2.33 -7.97 -6.79
N GLN A 61 -3.25 -7.56 -7.67
CA GLN A 61 -3.13 -6.33 -8.42
C GLN A 61 -3.12 -5.29 -7.32
N SER A 62 -2.03 -4.53 -7.21
CA SER A 62 -2.11 -3.30 -6.43
C SER A 62 -3.15 -2.44 -7.12
N ASP A 63 -4.38 -2.47 -6.64
CA ASP A 63 -5.44 -1.59 -7.08
C ASP A 63 -5.06 -0.20 -6.57
N ILE A 64 -4.25 0.51 -7.35
CA ILE A 64 -3.96 1.91 -7.09
C ILE A 64 -5.26 2.66 -7.30
N THR A 65 -5.83 3.18 -6.22
CA THR A 65 -6.94 4.14 -6.30
C THR A 65 -6.35 5.55 -6.37
N ALA A 66 -6.72 6.30 -7.39
CA ALA A 66 -6.23 7.64 -7.63
C ALA A 66 -7.42 8.61 -7.82
N PRO A 67 -7.43 9.79 -7.17
CA PRO A 67 -8.47 10.78 -7.40
C PRO A 67 -8.52 11.30 -8.84
N ALA A 68 -7.39 11.34 -9.54
CA ALA A 68 -7.34 11.77 -10.93
C ALA A 68 -6.22 11.09 -11.71
N ASN A 69 -6.43 10.97 -13.01
CA ASN A 69 -5.37 10.75 -13.99
C ASN A 69 -5.40 11.83 -15.07
N THR A 70 -4.29 11.99 -15.75
CA THR A 70 -4.15 12.82 -16.93
C THR A 70 -3.11 12.20 -17.85
N THR A 71 -3.12 12.63 -19.11
CA THR A 71 -2.08 12.31 -20.07
C THR A 71 -1.29 13.58 -20.35
N SER A 72 0.04 13.50 -20.34
CA SER A 72 0.88 14.65 -20.64
C SER A 72 0.79 15.07 -22.10
N ASP A 73 0.90 16.38 -22.34
CA ASP A 73 0.85 16.98 -23.69
C ASP A 73 2.14 16.72 -24.50
N GLU A 74 2.22 17.26 -25.73
CA GLU A 74 3.41 17.12 -26.61
C GLU A 74 4.70 17.65 -25.98
N ASN A 75 4.59 18.57 -25.02
CA ASN A 75 5.68 19.18 -24.29
C ASN A 75 5.93 18.49 -22.94
N GLY A 76 5.21 17.39 -22.65
CA GLY A 76 5.30 16.65 -21.39
C GLY A 76 4.57 17.30 -20.23
N ASN A 77 3.85 18.41 -20.43
CA ASN A 77 3.15 19.09 -19.35
C ASN A 77 1.95 18.29 -18.88
N TYR A 78 1.67 18.36 -17.59
CA TYR A 78 0.48 17.81 -16.97
C TYR A 78 -0.10 18.79 -15.93
N THR A 79 -1.38 18.64 -15.60
CA THR A 79 -2.03 19.50 -14.60
C THR A 79 -3.14 18.73 -13.88
N PHE A 80 -3.18 18.87 -12.56
CA PHE A 80 -4.26 18.42 -11.69
C PHE A 80 -4.88 19.64 -11.00
N SER A 81 -6.21 19.64 -10.87
CA SER A 81 -6.97 20.75 -10.29
C SER A 81 -8.06 20.25 -9.35
N ASN A 82 -8.60 21.14 -8.52
CA ASN A 82 -9.61 20.85 -7.50
C ASN A 82 -9.10 19.86 -6.43
N LEU A 83 -7.80 19.92 -6.13
CA LEU A 83 -7.18 19.07 -5.14
C LEU A 83 -7.47 19.63 -3.74
N PRO A 84 -7.96 18.82 -2.78
CA PRO A 84 -7.97 19.22 -1.38
C PRO A 84 -6.54 19.37 -0.85
N ALA A 85 -6.38 20.18 0.20
CA ALA A 85 -5.11 20.27 0.89
C ALA A 85 -4.70 18.90 1.44
N GLY A 86 -3.45 18.51 1.26
CA GLY A 86 -2.96 17.23 1.70
C GLY A 86 -1.65 16.81 1.02
N ASP A 87 -1.24 15.60 1.34
CA ASP A 87 -0.07 14.96 0.78
C ASP A 87 -0.47 14.04 -0.37
N TYR A 88 0.32 14.05 -1.43
CA TYR A 88 0.07 13.31 -2.65
C TYR A 88 1.34 12.65 -3.17
N ILE A 89 1.18 11.53 -3.85
CA ILE A 89 2.18 10.96 -4.74
C ILE A 89 1.69 11.13 -6.18
N ILE A 90 2.49 11.80 -6.99
CA ILE A 90 2.30 11.86 -8.43
C ILE A 90 3.11 10.73 -9.03
N SER A 91 2.47 9.81 -9.74
CA SER A 91 3.14 8.70 -10.42
C SER A 91 2.93 8.83 -11.93
N ALA A 92 3.98 8.61 -12.72
CA ALA A 92 3.92 8.69 -14.17
C ALA A 92 4.47 7.42 -14.82
N ALA A 93 3.82 6.98 -15.89
CA ALA A 93 4.25 5.86 -16.72
C ALA A 93 4.25 6.26 -18.20
N HIS A 94 5.29 5.88 -18.93
CA HIS A 94 5.41 6.14 -20.36
C HIS A 94 6.03 4.94 -21.08
N TYR A 95 5.41 4.50 -22.18
CA TYR A 95 5.92 3.42 -23.02
C TYR A 95 6.69 3.97 -24.22
N MET A 96 7.95 3.56 -24.37
CA MET A 96 8.77 3.97 -25.49
C MET A 96 9.02 2.83 -26.47
N THR A 97 8.35 2.86 -27.62
CA THR A 97 8.50 1.89 -28.71
C THR A 97 9.87 1.99 -29.41
N ALA A 98 10.41 3.20 -29.52
CA ALA A 98 11.66 3.49 -30.22
C ALA A 98 12.91 2.77 -29.65
N MET A 99 12.86 2.29 -28.39
CA MET A 99 13.94 1.51 -27.75
C MET A 99 13.58 0.03 -27.58
N GLY A 100 12.81 -0.53 -28.52
CA GLY A 100 12.41 -1.94 -28.46
C GLY A 100 11.34 -2.23 -27.40
N GLY A 101 10.53 -1.23 -27.05
CA GLY A 101 9.42 -1.37 -26.12
C GLY A 101 9.85 -1.39 -24.66
N LYS A 102 10.23 -0.23 -24.12
CA LYS A 102 10.63 -0.07 -22.71
C LYS A 102 9.70 0.84 -21.95
N TRP A 103 9.41 0.48 -20.71
CA TRP A 103 8.66 1.28 -19.78
C TRP A 103 9.58 2.26 -19.05
N PHE A 104 9.08 3.48 -18.90
CA PHE A 104 9.62 4.51 -18.04
C PHE A 104 8.59 4.77 -16.95
N VAL A 105 9.02 4.72 -15.68
CA VAL A 105 8.16 5.00 -14.53
C VAL A 105 8.87 5.97 -13.60
N GLY A 106 8.09 6.79 -12.90
CA GLY A 106 8.60 7.75 -11.94
C GLY A 106 7.54 8.14 -10.94
N SER A 107 7.96 8.56 -9.75
CA SER A 107 7.04 9.09 -8.74
C SER A 107 7.63 10.28 -8.02
N ARG A 108 6.76 11.16 -7.52
CA ARG A 108 7.12 12.35 -6.77
C ARG A 108 6.14 12.59 -5.64
N TYR A 109 6.68 12.69 -4.43
CA TYR A 109 5.93 13.11 -3.26
C TYR A 109 5.80 14.63 -3.23
N ILE A 110 4.62 15.12 -2.88
CA ILE A 110 4.32 16.54 -2.77
C ILE A 110 3.25 16.79 -1.70
N SER A 111 3.38 17.88 -0.97
CA SER A 111 2.37 18.38 -0.04
C SER A 111 1.82 19.68 -0.61
N VAL A 112 0.50 19.84 -0.61
CA VAL A 112 -0.19 21.03 -1.11
C VAL A 112 -1.12 21.60 -0.03
N GLY A 113 -1.00 22.91 0.21
CA GLY A 113 -1.88 23.65 1.10
C GLY A 113 -3.24 23.94 0.48
N ASP A 114 -4.16 24.50 1.27
CA ASP A 114 -5.50 24.88 0.79
C ASP A 114 -5.42 26.11 -0.13
N GLY A 115 -5.98 25.98 -1.34
CA GLY A 115 -5.95 27.00 -2.38
C GLY A 115 -4.56 27.29 -2.95
N GLU A 116 -3.61 26.37 -2.78
CA GLU A 116 -2.24 26.51 -3.28
C GLU A 116 -2.14 26.04 -4.73
N ASP A 117 -1.50 26.86 -5.57
CA ASP A 117 -1.19 26.53 -6.96
C ASP A 117 0.31 26.23 -7.09
N LEU A 118 0.66 24.96 -7.18
CA LEU A 118 2.03 24.50 -7.33
C LEU A 118 2.37 24.34 -8.81
N THR A 119 3.34 25.12 -9.28
CA THR A 119 3.91 25.03 -10.64
C THR A 119 5.34 24.47 -10.59
N ASP A 120 5.88 24.07 -11.74
CA ASP A 120 7.24 23.52 -11.88
C ASP A 120 7.48 22.27 -11.02
N ILE A 121 6.43 21.47 -10.86
CA ILE A 121 6.46 20.20 -10.15
C ILE A 121 6.81 19.09 -11.15
N ASP A 122 8.09 18.93 -11.48
CA ASP A 122 8.49 17.94 -12.49
C ASP A 122 8.56 16.52 -11.94
N VAL A 123 8.02 15.55 -12.69
CA VAL A 123 8.12 14.11 -12.38
C VAL A 123 9.21 13.51 -13.25
N TRP A 124 10.22 12.93 -12.61
CA TRP A 124 11.34 12.26 -13.28
C TRP A 124 11.03 10.78 -13.48
N LEU A 125 11.00 10.36 -14.74
CA LEU A 125 10.82 8.98 -15.15
C LEU A 125 12.17 8.36 -15.50
N ASP A 126 12.44 7.18 -14.96
CA ASP A 126 13.58 6.33 -15.33
C ASP A 126 13.06 4.96 -15.79
N PHE A 127 13.95 4.07 -16.20
CA PHE A 127 13.60 2.71 -16.59
C PHE A 127 12.79 2.02 -15.49
N GLY A 128 11.59 1.60 -15.85
CA GLY A 128 10.63 0.97 -14.96
C GLY A 128 10.35 -0.48 -15.30
N GLU A 129 9.80 -1.20 -14.34
CA GLU A 129 9.21 -2.51 -14.57
C GLU A 129 7.84 -2.37 -15.22
N GLU A 130 7.49 -3.36 -16.05
CA GLU A 130 6.19 -3.39 -16.73
C GLU A 130 5.03 -3.51 -15.74
N ALA A 131 5.19 -4.28 -14.66
CA ALA A 131 4.15 -4.44 -13.63
C ALA A 131 3.74 -3.08 -13.04
N THR A 132 4.72 -2.29 -12.57
CA THR A 132 4.50 -0.95 -12.01
C THR A 132 3.85 0.00 -13.02
N ALA A 133 4.25 -0.08 -14.29
CA ALA A 133 3.64 0.73 -15.33
C ALA A 133 2.17 0.36 -15.56
N HIS A 134 1.84 -0.94 -15.58
CA HIS A 134 0.46 -1.41 -15.67
C HIS A 134 -0.36 -1.03 -14.44
N ASP A 135 0.22 -1.01 -13.25
CA ASP A 135 -0.48 -0.55 -12.05
C ASP A 135 -0.88 0.94 -12.16
N ILE A 136 0.00 1.77 -12.72
CA ILE A 136 -0.30 3.19 -13.01
C ILE A 136 -1.36 3.34 -14.10
N LEU A 137 -1.27 2.55 -15.17
CA LEU A 137 -2.20 2.62 -16.31
C LEU A 137 -3.60 2.11 -15.96
N ASN A 138 -3.67 1.07 -15.13
CA ASN A 138 -4.91 0.43 -14.70
C ASN A 138 -5.41 0.96 -13.36
N ALA A 139 -4.85 2.09 -12.88
CA ALA A 139 -5.30 2.72 -11.65
C ALA A 139 -6.80 3.00 -11.72
N THR A 140 -7.51 2.68 -10.63
CA THR A 140 -8.93 2.98 -10.49
C THR A 140 -9.08 4.45 -10.17
N ILE A 141 -9.85 5.17 -11.00
CA ILE A 141 -10.05 6.60 -10.83
C ILE A 141 -11.32 6.86 -10.02
N ASP A 142 -11.17 7.46 -8.84
CA ASP A 142 -12.28 7.89 -7.99
C ASP A 142 -12.22 9.41 -7.74
N PRO A 143 -12.90 10.23 -8.57
CA PRO A 143 -12.86 11.68 -8.44
C PRO A 143 -13.69 12.22 -7.26
N SER A 144 -14.35 11.36 -6.45
CA SER A 144 -15.24 11.79 -5.37
C SER A 144 -14.55 12.67 -4.31
N GLY A 145 -13.23 12.54 -4.17
CA GLY A 145 -12.41 13.35 -3.27
C GLY A 145 -11.97 14.73 -3.80
N LEU A 146 -12.16 15.04 -5.08
CA LEU A 146 -11.69 16.29 -5.72
C LEU A 146 -12.57 17.51 -5.40
N THR A 147 -12.62 17.88 -4.12
CA THR A 147 -13.48 18.96 -3.60
C THR A 147 -12.70 20.21 -3.20
N GLY A 148 -11.38 20.21 -3.37
CA GLY A 148 -10.53 21.32 -2.98
C GLY A 148 -10.42 22.41 -4.03
N THR A 149 -9.51 23.35 -3.79
CA THR A 149 -9.27 24.52 -4.65
C THR A 149 -7.83 24.61 -5.14
N SER A 150 -6.97 23.68 -4.75
CA SER A 150 -5.54 23.68 -5.07
C SER A 150 -5.28 23.05 -6.44
N SER A 151 -4.14 23.38 -7.03
CA SER A 151 -3.69 22.83 -8.30
C SER A 151 -2.21 22.45 -8.30
N ILE A 152 -1.85 21.45 -9.10
CA ILE A 152 -0.47 21.00 -9.27
C ILE A 152 -0.19 20.84 -10.76
N SER A 153 0.89 21.44 -11.23
CA SER A 153 1.33 21.38 -12.63
C SER A 153 2.85 21.26 -12.75
N GLY A 154 3.29 20.61 -13.82
CA GLY A 154 4.71 20.42 -14.12
C GLY A 154 4.92 19.56 -15.35
N ILE A 155 6.14 19.04 -15.51
CA ILE A 155 6.55 18.29 -16.71
C ILE A 155 6.93 16.85 -16.35
N ALA A 156 6.44 15.89 -17.13
CA ALA A 156 6.92 14.52 -17.12
C ALA A 156 8.24 14.43 -17.92
N LEU A 157 9.36 14.30 -17.23
CA LEU A 157 10.71 14.30 -17.83
C LEU A 157 11.32 12.90 -17.74
N GLY A 158 11.81 12.37 -18.86
CA GLY A 158 12.62 11.15 -18.81
C GLY A 158 14.09 11.47 -18.58
N ALA A 159 14.68 10.81 -17.58
CA ALA A 159 16.12 10.88 -17.35
C ALA A 159 16.87 10.22 -18.52
N GLY A 160 17.76 10.99 -19.16
CA GLY A 160 18.73 10.46 -20.11
C GLY A 160 19.75 9.55 -19.42
N LYS A 161 20.38 8.67 -20.20
CA LYS A 161 21.45 7.79 -19.70
C LYS A 161 22.54 8.64 -19.05
N TYR A 162 22.84 8.39 -17.76
CA TYR A 162 23.78 9.15 -16.91
C TYR A 162 23.32 10.54 -16.45
N GLY A 163 22.01 10.83 -16.45
CA GLY A 163 21.50 12.14 -16.00
C GLY A 163 21.86 13.29 -16.95
N ILE A 164 22.29 12.96 -18.18
CA ILE A 164 22.57 13.93 -19.24
C ILE A 164 21.51 13.78 -20.32
N GLY A 165 20.70 14.83 -20.48
CA GLY A 165 19.56 14.85 -21.39
C GLY A 165 18.24 14.70 -20.65
N GLU A 166 17.45 15.76 -20.70
CA GLU A 166 16.08 15.81 -20.21
C GLU A 166 15.19 15.77 -21.45
N ALA A 167 14.35 14.75 -21.54
CA ALA A 167 13.43 14.63 -22.66
C ALA A 167 12.01 14.65 -22.11
N PRO A 168 11.22 15.70 -22.39
CA PRO A 168 9.81 15.68 -22.09
C PRO A 168 9.15 14.45 -22.68
N LYS A 169 8.29 13.83 -21.90
CA LYS A 169 7.56 12.61 -22.28
C LYS A 169 6.14 13.00 -22.62
N ALA A 170 5.91 13.14 -23.92
CA ALA A 170 4.57 13.28 -24.45
C ALA A 170 3.78 11.98 -24.32
N ASN A 171 2.48 12.07 -24.09
CA ASN A 171 1.58 10.93 -23.90
C ASN A 171 1.97 10.00 -22.73
N ALA A 172 2.66 10.53 -21.72
CA ALA A 172 2.86 9.82 -20.46
C ALA A 172 1.53 9.82 -19.69
N THR A 173 1.15 8.68 -19.12
CA THR A 173 0.03 8.62 -18.19
C THR A 173 0.52 9.06 -16.82
N VAL A 174 -0.09 10.09 -16.27
CA VAL A 174 0.24 10.63 -14.95
C VAL A 174 -0.99 10.46 -14.07
N ILE A 175 -0.81 9.87 -12.90
CA ILE A 175 -1.84 9.75 -11.88
C ILE A 175 -1.41 10.52 -10.64
N ILE A 176 -2.38 10.99 -9.89
CA ILE A 176 -2.14 11.54 -8.56
C ILE A 176 -2.91 10.68 -7.57
N SER A 177 -2.21 10.09 -6.62
CA SER A 177 -2.77 9.30 -5.52
C SER A 177 -2.60 10.06 -4.21
N SER A 178 -3.64 10.08 -3.37
CA SER A 178 -3.53 10.59 -2.01
C SER A 178 -2.44 9.82 -1.26
N TYR A 179 -1.65 10.54 -0.45
CA TYR A 179 -0.66 9.94 0.42
C TYR A 179 -1.05 10.21 1.87
N PHE A 180 -1.78 9.29 2.47
CA PHE A 180 -2.08 9.37 3.89
C PHE A 180 -0.96 8.74 4.68
N LYS A 181 -0.14 9.58 5.32
CA LYS A 181 0.86 9.10 6.27
C LYS A 181 0.14 8.34 7.39
N GLY A 182 0.57 7.11 7.63
CA GLY A 182 -0.05 6.21 8.60
C GLY A 182 -1.17 5.34 8.05
N ASP A 183 -1.68 5.57 6.83
CA ASP A 183 -2.60 4.63 6.16
C ASP A 183 -1.81 3.48 5.54
N LEU A 184 -1.93 2.31 6.17
CA LEU A 184 -1.14 1.12 5.87
C LEU A 184 -1.95 0.03 5.19
N ASN A 185 -3.28 0.15 5.19
CA ASN A 185 -4.17 -0.75 4.47
C ASN A 185 -4.64 -0.16 3.12
N GLY A 186 -4.42 1.14 2.88
CA GLY A 186 -4.77 1.86 1.65
C GLY A 186 -6.26 2.16 1.51
N ASP A 187 -7.00 2.29 2.62
CA ASP A 187 -8.43 2.60 2.62
C ASP A 187 -8.75 4.10 2.76
N ASP A 188 -7.72 4.96 2.68
CA ASP A 188 -7.79 6.41 2.85
C ASP A 188 -8.34 6.85 4.23
N LEU A 189 -8.41 5.94 5.21
CA LEU A 189 -8.82 6.21 6.58
C LEU A 189 -7.71 5.83 7.55
N LEU A 190 -7.33 6.77 8.41
CA LEU A 190 -6.49 6.41 9.54
C LEU A 190 -7.35 5.67 10.57
N THR A 191 -7.03 4.40 10.84
CA THR A 191 -7.78 3.58 11.80
C THR A 191 -6.84 2.76 12.70
N PRO A 192 -7.36 2.12 13.76
CA PRO A 192 -6.60 1.13 14.51
C PRO A 192 -6.14 -0.07 13.66
N ALA A 193 -6.71 -0.30 12.47
CA ALA A 193 -6.22 -1.34 11.56
C ALA A 193 -4.82 -1.01 11.04
N ASP A 194 -4.55 0.26 10.76
CA ASP A 194 -3.24 0.70 10.30
C ASP A 194 -2.18 0.59 11.38
N ALA A 195 -2.53 0.96 12.62
CA ALA A 195 -1.65 0.75 13.77
C ALA A 195 -1.30 -0.74 13.97
N LEU A 196 -2.24 -1.65 13.69
CA LEU A 196 -1.96 -3.08 13.72
C LEU A 196 -0.95 -3.48 12.64
N ILE A 197 -1.06 -2.92 11.43
CA ILE A 197 -0.10 -3.17 10.36
C ILE A 197 1.28 -2.59 10.72
N ALA A 198 1.35 -1.41 11.33
CA ALA A 198 2.59 -0.84 11.85
C ALA A 198 3.24 -1.73 12.91
N LEU A 199 2.46 -2.29 13.84
CA LEU A 199 2.96 -3.27 14.80
C LEU A 199 3.48 -4.54 14.11
N GLN A 200 2.79 -5.03 13.07
CA GLN A 200 3.24 -6.18 12.29
C GLN A 200 4.59 -5.94 11.60
N MET A 201 4.86 -4.72 11.14
CA MET A 201 6.15 -4.30 10.59
C MET A 201 7.22 -4.21 11.69
N ALA A 202 6.90 -3.61 12.84
CA ALA A 202 7.81 -3.51 13.97
C ALA A 202 8.29 -4.88 14.51
N VAL A 203 7.43 -5.91 14.44
CA VAL A 203 7.78 -7.30 14.80
C VAL A 203 8.34 -8.13 13.64
N GLY A 204 8.50 -7.53 12.45
CA GLY A 204 9.09 -8.17 11.28
C GLY A 204 8.21 -9.20 10.55
N THR A 205 6.91 -9.24 10.85
CA THR A 205 5.95 -10.14 10.19
C THR A 205 5.44 -9.61 8.85
N ARG A 206 5.71 -8.33 8.56
CA ARG A 206 5.37 -7.64 7.32
C ARG A 206 6.59 -6.85 6.83
N GLY A 207 6.72 -6.69 5.52
CA GLY A 207 7.77 -5.88 4.91
C GLY A 207 7.66 -4.40 5.31
N PRO A 208 8.77 -3.64 5.28
CA PRO A 208 8.78 -2.23 5.66
C PRO A 208 7.95 -1.38 4.70
N ASP A 209 7.15 -0.48 5.26
CA ASP A 209 6.36 0.51 4.54
C ASP A 209 6.54 1.87 5.23
N LEU A 210 7.21 2.79 4.54
CA LEU A 210 7.55 4.10 5.09
C LEU A 210 6.32 5.00 5.33
N ARG A 211 5.14 4.66 4.79
CA ARG A 211 3.90 5.31 5.20
C ARG A 211 3.67 5.17 6.70
N GLY A 212 4.11 4.05 7.28
CA GLY A 212 3.98 3.76 8.70
C GLY A 212 5.05 4.42 9.57
N ASP A 213 6.06 5.09 9.01
CA ASP A 213 7.10 5.79 9.77
C ASP A 213 6.59 7.17 10.17
N MET A 214 5.81 7.23 11.26
CA MET A 214 5.11 8.43 11.70
C MET A 214 6.05 9.50 12.26
N ASN A 215 7.22 9.14 12.77
CA ASN A 215 8.21 10.07 13.32
C ASN A 215 9.34 10.47 12.34
N PHE A 216 9.39 9.87 11.14
CA PHE A 216 10.41 10.08 10.11
C PHE A 216 11.83 9.67 10.53
N ASP A 217 11.96 8.64 11.38
CA ASP A 217 13.27 8.10 11.76
C ASP A 217 13.81 7.04 10.76
N GLY A 218 13.03 6.73 9.73
CA GLY A 218 13.33 5.79 8.66
C GLY A 218 12.96 4.34 9.00
N VAL A 219 12.36 4.09 10.17
CA VAL A 219 12.00 2.74 10.63
C VAL A 219 10.60 2.74 11.22
N VAL A 220 9.75 1.77 10.81
CA VAL A 220 8.47 1.57 11.48
C VAL A 220 8.67 0.78 12.77
N THR A 221 8.35 1.42 13.89
CA THR A 221 8.41 0.85 15.23
C THR A 221 7.04 0.83 15.91
N SER A 222 6.97 0.29 17.14
CA SER A 222 5.77 0.39 17.98
C SER A 222 5.43 1.81 18.39
N LEU A 223 6.40 2.74 18.32
CA LEU A 223 6.15 4.17 18.54
C LEU A 223 5.29 4.74 17.42
N ASP A 224 5.54 4.36 16.17
CA ASP A 224 4.76 4.84 15.03
C ASP A 224 3.34 4.28 15.03
N ALA A 225 3.19 3.01 15.39
CA ALA A 225 1.88 2.42 15.63
C ALA A 225 1.08 3.16 16.72
N LEU A 226 1.77 3.63 17.77
CA LEU A 226 1.15 4.44 18.81
C LEU A 226 0.76 5.83 18.27
N MET A 227 1.58 6.45 17.43
CA MET A 227 1.27 7.72 16.79
C MET A 227 0.03 7.61 15.89
N ILE A 228 -0.11 6.51 15.14
CA ILE A 228 -1.34 6.21 14.39
C ILE A 228 -2.54 6.12 15.33
N LEU A 229 -2.45 5.37 16.44
CA LEU A 229 -3.54 5.25 17.42
C LEU A 229 -3.92 6.56 18.12
N GLN A 230 -3.02 7.53 18.18
CA GLN A 230 -3.27 8.84 18.78
C GLN A 230 -3.89 9.83 17.79
N ALA A 231 -3.75 9.59 16.50
CA ALA A 231 -4.28 10.42 15.43
C ALA A 231 -5.71 10.01 15.00
N VAL A 232 -6.28 8.96 15.59
CA VAL A 232 -7.63 8.42 15.34
C VAL A 232 -8.64 8.67 16.46
#